data_AF-A0A497G1L8-F1
#
_entry.id   AF-A0A497G1L8-F1
#
_cell.length_a   1.000
_cell.length_b   1.000
_cell.length_c   1.000
_cell.angle_alpha   90.00
_cell.angle_beta   90.00
_cell.angle_gamma   90.00
#
_symmetry.space_group_name_H-M   'P 1'
#
loop_
_entity.id
_entity.type
_entity.pdbx_description
1 polymer ?
#
loop_
_entity_poly.entity_id
_entity_poly.type
_entity_poly.pdbx_seq_one_letter_code
_entity_poly.pdbx_strand_id
1 'polypeptide(L)' 'MRKPDFPKVLALINIILYVVFIVYLYFVLLPSFENTPFYESISFVALVSSIALGVAVALNVINVTILKERERQ' A
#
# COMPACT_ATOMS: atom_id res chain seq x y z
N MET A 1 14.94 13.57 -24.30
CA MET A 1 14.28 12.63 -23.35
C MET A 1 13.79 13.41 -22.14
N ARG A 2 12.48 13.43 -21.86
CA ARG A 2 11.96 14.00 -20.59
C ARG A 2 12.46 13.12 -19.44
N LYS A 3 13.14 13.70 -18.45
CA LYS A 3 13.51 12.97 -17.23
C LYS A 3 12.24 12.46 -16.56
N PRO A 4 12.18 11.18 -16.14
CA PRO A 4 11.03 10.69 -15.40
C PRO A 4 10.85 11.52 -14.13
N ASP A 5 9.62 11.92 -13.83
CA ASP A 5 9.29 12.60 -12.59
C ASP A 5 9.38 11.56 -11.46
N PHE A 6 10.59 11.38 -10.95
CA PHE A 6 10.96 10.37 -9.96
C PHE A 6 9.95 10.24 -8.80
N PRO A 7 9.39 11.34 -8.23
CA PRO A 7 8.36 11.26 -7.20
C PRO A 7 7.09 10.54 -7.66
N LYS A 8 6.60 10.82 -8.88
CA LYS A 8 5.40 10.19 -9.45
C LYS A 8 5.62 8.71 -9.71
N VAL A 9 6.81 8.34 -10.18
CA VAL A 9 7.20 6.94 -10.37
C VAL A 9 7.25 6.21 -9.02
N LEU A 10 7.82 6.83 -8.00
CA LEU A 10 7.87 6.25 -6.65
C LEU A 10 6.47 6.05 -6.06
N ALA A 11 5.57 7.03 -6.21
CA ALA A 11 4.18 6.91 -5.77
C ALA A 11 3.46 5.74 -6.48
N LEU A 12 3.67 5.60 -7.80
CA LEU A 12 3.12 4.48 -8.56
C LEU A 12 3.65 3.13 -8.07
N ILE A 13 4.97 3.02 -7.82
CA ILE A 13 5.57 1.80 -7.27
C ILE A 13 4.96 1.46 -5.91
N ASN A 14 4.76 2.46 -5.03
CA ASN A 14 4.15 2.24 -3.73
C ASN A 14 2.70 1.74 -3.82
N ILE A 15 1.92 2.23 -4.80
CA ILE A 15 0.58 1.70 -5.07
C ILE A 15 0.67 0.23 -5.51
N ILE A 16 1.58 -0.11 -6.43
CA ILE A 16 1.75 -1.49 -6.91
C ILE A 16 2.13 -2.41 -5.75
N LEU A 17 3.11 -2.02 -4.93
CA LEU A 17 3.53 -2.79 -3.76
C LEU A 17 2.41 -2.97 -2.75
N TYR A 18 1.58 -1.95 -2.55
CA TYR A 18 0.39 -2.05 -1.70
C TYR A 18 -0.62 -3.07 -2.23
N VAL A 19 -0.91 -3.06 -3.54
CA VAL A 19 -1.81 -4.04 -4.15
C VAL A 19 -1.24 -5.46 -4.00
N VAL A 20 0.06 -5.65 -4.25
CA VAL A 20 0.73 -6.95 -4.07
C VAL A 20 0.63 -7.40 -2.61
N PHE A 21 0.81 -6.51 -1.64
CA PHE A 21 0.65 -6.80 -0.23
C PHE A 21 -0.78 -7.28 0.10
N ILE A 22 -1.82 -6.58 -0.37
CA ILE A 22 -3.22 -6.99 -0.14
C ILE A 22 -3.51 -8.36 -0.77
N VAL A 23 -3.05 -8.59 -2.00
CA VAL A 23 -3.19 -9.88 -2.68
C VAL A 23 -2.51 -10.99 -1.89
N TYR A 24 -1.29 -10.75 -1.40
CA TYR A 24 -0.57 -11.72 -0.56
C TYR A 24 -1.34 -12.03 0.73
N LEU A 25 -1.85 -11.01 1.43
CA LEU A 25 -2.63 -11.22 2.64
C LEU A 25 -3.85 -12.11 2.38
N TYR A 26 -4.61 -11.84 1.32
CA TYR A 26 -5.88 -12.52 1.05
C TYR A 26 -5.70 -13.93 0.45
N PHE A 27 -4.76 -14.11 -0.48
CA PHE A 27 -4.61 -15.37 -1.20
C PHE A 27 -3.55 -16.30 -0.64
N VAL A 28 -2.62 -15.80 0.19
CA VAL A 28 -1.52 -16.61 0.73
C VAL A 28 -1.57 -16.65 2.25
N LEU A 29 -1.55 -15.49 2.91
CA LEU A 29 -1.45 -15.45 4.38
C LEU A 29 -2.71 -16.00 5.05
N LEU A 30 -3.88 -15.40 4.82
CA LEU A 30 -5.11 -15.81 5.51
C LEU A 30 -5.47 -17.28 5.30
N PRO A 31 -5.43 -17.84 4.06
CA PRO A 31 -5.73 -19.26 3.84
C PRO A 31 -4.77 -20.19 4.56
N SER A 32 -3.51 -19.78 4.74
CA SER A 32 -2.51 -20.60 5.47
C SER A 32 -2.85 -20.78 6.95
N PHE A 33 -3.72 -19.94 7.52
CA PHE A 33 -4.11 -19.98 8.92
C PHE A 33 -5.56 -20.39 9.16
N GLU A 34 -6.38 -20.62 8.13
CA GLU A 34 -7.84 -20.81 8.22
C GLU A 34 -8.28 -21.89 9.24
N ASN A 35 -7.47 -22.93 9.41
CA ASN A 35 -7.75 -24.03 10.35
C ASN A 35 -6.90 -23.99 11.63
N THR A 36 -6.30 -22.84 11.93
CA THR A 36 -5.42 -22.67 13.09
C THR A 36 -6.09 -21.78 14.15
N PRO A 37 -5.78 -21.98 15.44
CA PRO A 37 -6.31 -21.11 16.51
C PRO A 37 -5.86 -19.65 16.37
N PHE A 38 -4.88 -19.37 15.50
CA PHE A 38 -4.35 -18.02 15.27
C PHE A 38 -5.09 -17.24 14.19
N TYR A 39 -6.03 -17.85 13.46
CA TYR A 39 -6.69 -17.22 12.31
C TYR A 39 -7.27 -15.84 12.62
N GLU A 40 -8.02 -15.72 13.72
CA GLU A 40 -8.65 -14.47 14.15
C GLU A 40 -7.62 -13.39 14.45
N SER A 41 -6.53 -13.74 15.14
CA SER A 41 -5.45 -12.81 15.46
C SER A 41 -4.69 -12.36 14.21
N ILE A 42 -4.38 -13.29 13.30
CA ILE A 42 -3.74 -12.98 12.02
C ILE A 42 -4.64 -12.10 11.16
N SER A 43 -5.94 -12.39 11.12
CA SER A 43 -6.94 -11.60 10.39
C SER A 43 -7.02 -10.17 10.90
N PHE A 44 -7.04 -10.00 12.22
CA PHE A 44 -7.05 -8.67 12.84
C PHE A 44 -5.77 -7.89 12.53
N VAL A 45 -4.59 -8.52 12.66
CA VAL A 45 -3.31 -7.89 12.33
C VAL A 45 -3.24 -7.52 10.84
N ALA A 46 -3.71 -8.40 9.95
CA ALA A 46 -3.77 -8.16 8.52
C ALA A 46 -4.66 -6.96 8.20
N LEU A 47 -5.83 -6.84 8.86
CA LEU A 47 -6.75 -5.71 8.70
C LEU A 47 -6.10 -4.38 9.12
N VAL A 48 -5.56 -4.32 10.34
CA VAL A 48 -4.91 -3.11 10.87
C VAL A 48 -3.73 -2.70 10.00
N SER A 49 -2.91 -3.67 9.58
CA SER A 49 -1.76 -3.43 8.71
C SER A 49 -2.19 -2.91 7.33
N SER A 50 -3.24 -3.48 6.75
CA SER A 50 -3.81 -3.04 5.47
C SER A 50 -4.28 -1.59 5.54
N ILE A 51 -5.02 -1.22 6.58
CA ILE A 51 -5.52 0.14 6.77
C ILE A 51 -4.36 1.12 6.96
N ALA A 52 -3.42 0.80 7.85
CA ALA A 52 -2.28 1.68 8.13
C ALA A 52 -1.42 1.93 6.88
N LEU A 53 -1.10 0.86 6.14
CA LEU A 53 -0.30 0.95 4.91
C LEU A 53 -1.08 1.69 3.82
N GLY A 54 -2.39 1.44 3.69
CA GLY A 54 -3.26 2.11 2.73
C GLY A 54 -3.32 3.63 2.96
N VAL A 55 -3.43 4.06 4.21
CA VAL A 55 -3.36 5.50 4.58
C VAL A 55 -2.00 6.09 4.23
N ALA A 56 -0.91 5.41 4.55
CA ALA A 56 0.44 5.88 4.22
C ALA A 56 0.66 6.05 2.71
N VAL A 57 0.17 5.09 1.91
CA VAL A 57 0.24 5.16 0.45
C VAL A 57 -0.63 6.29 -0.09
N ALA A 58 -1.85 6.47 0.43
CA ALA A 58 -2.72 7.57 0.03
C ALA A 58 -2.08 8.93 0.31
N LEU A 59 -1.49 9.13 1.50
CA LEU A 59 -0.76 10.35 1.85
C LEU A 59 0.44 10.58 0.93
N ASN A 60 1.20 9.53 0.59
CA ASN A 60 2.31 9.63 -0.34
C ASN A 60 1.83 10.12 -1.73
N VAL A 61 0.77 9.51 -2.25
CA VAL A 61 0.18 9.90 -3.53
C VAL A 61 -0.32 11.34 -3.50
N ILE A 62 -1.06 11.74 -2.45
CA ILE A 62 -1.52 13.13 -2.29
C ILE A 62 -0.34 14.11 -2.28
N ASN A 63 0.72 13.80 -1.53
CA ASN A 63 1.90 14.65 -1.43
C ASN A 63 2.61 14.80 -2.78
N VAL A 64 2.79 13.70 -3.50
CA VAL A 64 3.47 13.68 -4.80
C VAL A 64 2.64 14.34 -5.89
N THR A 65 1.32 14.19 -5.87
CA THR A 65 0.44 14.64 -6.96
C THR A 65 -0.07 16.07 -6.74
N ILE A 66 -0.50 16.41 -5.52
CA ILE A 66 -1.19 17.68 -5.23
C ILE A 66 -0.23 18.74 -4.69
N LEU A 67 0.58 18.41 -3.68
CA LEU A 67 1.46 19.39 -3.03
C LEU A 67 2.62 19.77 -3.95
N LYS A 68 3.23 18.78 -4.61
CA LYS A 68 4.39 19.00 -5.50
C LYS A 68 4.04 19.71 -6.81
N GLU A 69 2.80 19.64 -7.26
CA GLU A 69 2.32 20.42 -8.41
C GLU A 69 2.04 21.88 -8.04
N ARG A 70 1.59 22.16 -6.81
CA ARG A 70 1.43 23.55 -6.32
C ARG A 70 2.75 24.27 -6.10
N GLU A 71 3.82 23.57 -5.70
CA GLU A 71 5.15 24.18 -5.52
C GLU A 71 5.89 24.48 -6.84
N ARG A 72 5.45 23.89 -7.96
CA ARG A 72 6.03 24.13 -9.29
C ARG A 72 5.30 25.21 -10.11
N GLN A 73 4.19 25.74 -9.61
CA GLN A 73 3.48 26.91 -10.15
C GLN A 73 3.96 28.18 -9.48
#